data_AF-A0A6L8A922-F1
#
_entry.id   AF-A0A6L8A922-F1
#
_cell.length_a   1.000
_cell.length_b   1.000
_cell.length_c   1.000
_cell.angle_alpha   90.00
_cell.angle_beta   90.00
_cell.angle_gamma   90.00
#
_symmetry.space_group_name_H-M   'P 1'
#
loop_
_entity.id
_entity.type
_entity.pdbx_description
1 polymer ?
#
loop_
_entity_poly.entity_id
_entity_poly.type
_entity_poly.pdbx_seq_one_letter_code
_entity_poly.pdbx_strand_id
1 'polypeptide(L)'
;MAKRHWLDPIARRLLQATGHLPQDPVAAPTPGPDSHGDVVELELLSLKLHQNPWLPLPDEASVQRAAQLGVQLDVNRDPASQWRRLPGMRWQWIDQLLQLQRQGTHIHDLAELEKRLGVPPTLLRLWQPVLVFRPRGDRPRLPPLVDVNGAGRQQLSGLSGLNEVQVASLLRERQRGRFCSMADLQDRLRLPDSVMAVLAGQLHCGRGPVPPDLPRRAFNLNPSVLPVSAKM
;
A
#
# COMPACT_ATOMS: atom_id res chain seq x y z
N MET A 1 6.16 42.71 5.51
CA MET A 1 7.45 42.80 4.79
C MET A 1 8.17 41.47 4.97
N ALA A 2 7.83 40.45 4.20
CA ALA A 2 8.47 40.08 2.93
C ALA A 2 9.97 39.71 3.06
N LYS A 3 10.17 38.41 3.32
CA LYS A 3 11.17 37.47 2.76
C LYS A 3 12.65 37.84 2.80
N ARG A 4 13.45 36.91 3.33
CA ARG A 4 14.71 36.43 2.71
C ARG A 4 15.19 35.10 3.33
N HIS A 5 14.41 34.03 3.13
CA HIS A 5 14.99 32.68 3.07
C HIS A 5 15.67 32.56 1.70
N TRP A 6 16.88 33.11 1.56
CA TRP A 6 17.58 33.13 0.27
C TRP A 6 18.25 31.79 -0.06
N LEU A 7 18.37 30.88 0.91
CA LEU A 7 18.84 29.54 0.65
C LEU A 7 17.78 28.50 0.99
N ASP A 8 17.48 27.66 0.02
CA ASP A 8 16.73 26.43 0.23
C ASP A 8 17.49 25.51 1.22
N PRO A 9 16.79 24.81 2.14
CA PRO A 9 17.42 23.96 3.14
C PRO A 9 18.35 22.88 2.56
N ILE A 10 18.10 22.40 1.34
CA ILE A 10 18.98 21.42 0.68
C ILE A 10 20.26 22.09 0.19
N ALA A 11 20.15 23.27 -0.43
CA ALA A 11 21.30 24.05 -0.88
C ALA A 11 22.19 24.48 0.31
N ARG A 12 21.58 24.81 1.45
CA ARG A 12 22.31 25.16 2.67
C ARG A 12 23.12 23.98 3.21
N ARG A 13 22.53 22.78 3.23
CA ARG A 13 23.22 21.54 3.65
C ARG A 13 24.36 21.16 2.72
N LEU A 14 24.17 21.34 1.41
CA LEU A 14 25.22 21.13 0.42
C LEU A 14 26.41 22.07 0.65
N LEU A 15 26.17 23.36 0.87
CA LEU A 15 27.25 24.31 1.13
C LEU A 15 27.91 24.11 2.50
N GLN A 16 27.18 23.61 3.50
CA GLN A 16 27.78 23.17 4.77
C GLN A 16 28.66 21.93 4.57
N ALA A 17 28.23 20.98 3.74
CA ALA A 17 28.99 19.77 3.42
C ALA A 17 30.26 20.07 2.60
N THR A 18 30.23 21.10 1.75
CA THR A 18 31.41 21.56 0.99
C THR A 18 32.26 22.59 1.73
N GLY A 19 31.94 22.91 2.99
CA GLY A 19 32.71 23.83 3.84
C GLY A 19 32.58 25.31 3.47
N HIS A 20 31.55 25.69 2.70
CA HIS A 20 31.28 27.07 2.28
C HIS A 20 30.36 27.84 3.24
N LEU A 21 29.85 27.21 4.30
CA LEU A 21 29.07 27.85 5.36
C LEU A 21 29.41 27.28 6.75
N PRO A 22 29.52 28.12 7.79
CA PRO A 22 29.72 27.66 9.17
C PRO A 22 28.52 26.82 9.64
N GLN A 23 28.81 25.74 10.37
CA GLN A 23 27.79 24.91 11.00
C GLN A 23 27.26 25.61 12.25
N ASP A 24 25.94 25.66 12.42
CA ASP A 24 25.32 26.18 13.64
C ASP A 24 25.75 25.29 14.83
N PRO A 25 26.23 25.85 15.95
CA PRO A 25 26.69 25.07 17.09
C PRO A 25 25.48 24.54 17.85
N VAL A 26 24.96 23.38 17.43
CA VAL A 26 24.03 22.60 18.23
C VAL A 26 24.84 21.79 19.23
N ALA A 27 24.52 21.97 20.52
CA ALA A 27 25.09 21.26 21.65
C ALA A 27 25.23 19.76 21.35
N ALA A 28 26.46 19.26 21.48
CA ALA A 28 26.78 17.86 21.25
C ALA A 28 26.12 16.97 22.32
N PRO A 29 25.26 16.00 21.97
CA PRO A 29 25.29 14.73 22.66
C PRO A 29 26.56 14.03 22.17
N THR A 30 27.43 13.55 23.05
CA THR A 30 28.61 12.76 22.68
C THR A 30 28.15 11.42 22.10
N PRO A 31 28.27 11.15 20.80
CA PRO A 31 27.91 9.85 20.24
C PRO A 31 29.21 9.04 20.19
N GLY A 32 29.15 7.78 20.60
CA GLY A 32 30.25 6.86 20.37
C GLY A 32 30.64 6.87 18.88
N PRO A 33 31.91 6.59 18.53
CA PRO A 33 32.39 6.60 17.15
C PRO A 33 31.57 5.70 16.19
N ASP A 34 30.79 4.79 16.75
CA ASP A 34 29.94 3.77 16.15
C ASP A 34 28.58 4.35 15.66
N SER A 35 27.98 5.28 16.40
CA SER A 35 26.59 5.72 16.17
C SER A 35 26.43 6.64 14.95
N HIS A 36 27.45 7.43 14.62
CA HIS A 36 27.39 8.28 13.42
C HIS A 36 27.48 7.47 12.12
N GLY A 37 28.28 6.40 12.13
CA GLY A 37 28.41 5.51 10.97
C GLY A 37 27.08 4.84 10.63
N ASP A 38 26.40 4.30 11.65
CA ASP A 38 25.10 3.64 11.47
C ASP A 38 24.01 4.57 10.96
N VAL A 39 23.97 5.83 11.44
CA VAL A 39 23.02 6.84 10.97
C VAL A 39 23.25 7.17 9.50
N VAL A 40 24.52 7.36 9.11
CA VAL A 40 24.88 7.64 7.71
C VAL A 40 24.52 6.46 6.80
N GLU A 41 24.75 5.22 7.24
CA GLU A 41 24.39 4.02 6.48
C GLU A 41 22.88 3.81 6.35
N LEU A 42 22.11 4.13 7.41
CA LEU A 42 20.64 4.14 7.38
C LEU A 42 20.11 5.18 6.37
N GLU A 43 20.65 6.39 6.38
CA GLU A 43 20.27 7.46 5.44
C GLU A 43 20.62 7.08 3.99
N LEU A 44 21.80 6.52 3.76
CA LEU A 44 22.22 6.00 2.45
C LEU A 44 21.30 4.86 1.97
N LEU A 45 20.94 3.93 2.84
CA LEU A 45 20.03 2.84 2.49
C LEU A 45 18.63 3.38 2.17
N SER A 46 18.14 4.34 2.95
CA SER A 46 16.86 5.02 2.70
C SER A 46 16.84 5.67 1.31
N LEU A 47 17.90 6.42 0.96
CA LEU A 47 18.03 7.03 -0.36
C LEU A 47 18.07 5.99 -1.48
N LYS A 48 18.85 4.92 -1.31
CA LYS A 48 18.95 3.83 -2.31
C LYS A 48 17.62 3.10 -2.49
N LEU A 49 16.87 2.87 -1.42
CA LEU A 49 15.54 2.25 -1.49
C LEU A 49 14.51 3.16 -2.15
N HIS A 50 14.60 4.47 -1.92
CA HIS A 50 13.74 5.45 -2.58
C HIS A 50 13.98 5.48 -4.10
N GLN A 51 15.24 5.41 -4.53
CA GLN A 51 15.61 5.34 -5.95
C GLN A 51 15.32 3.97 -6.58
N ASN A 52 15.53 2.89 -5.82
CA ASN A 52 15.32 1.52 -6.27
C ASN A 52 14.60 0.69 -5.18
N PRO A 53 13.27 0.58 -5.26
CA PRO A 53 12.48 -0.24 -4.35
C PRO A 53 12.87 -1.74 -4.34
N TRP A 54 13.58 -2.19 -5.39
CA TRP A 54 14.00 -3.59 -5.58
C TRP A 54 15.47 -3.83 -5.19
N LEU A 55 16.08 -2.90 -4.46
CA LEU A 55 17.47 -3.02 -4.04
C LEU A 55 17.70 -4.35 -3.26
N PRO A 56 18.70 -5.16 -3.65
CA PRO A 56 19.11 -6.33 -2.88
C PRO A 56 19.63 -5.95 -1.50
N LEU A 57 19.38 -6.83 -0.53
CA LEU A 57 19.85 -6.73 0.85
C LEU A 57 20.93 -7.81 1.05
N PRO A 58 22.22 -7.46 0.90
CA PRO A 58 23.29 -8.47 0.81
C PRO A 58 23.64 -9.12 2.15
N ASP A 59 23.38 -8.46 3.27
CA ASP A 59 23.83 -8.87 4.60
C ASP A 59 22.80 -8.60 5.71
N GLU A 60 23.05 -9.15 6.90
CA GLU A 60 22.17 -8.98 8.07
C GLU A 60 21.90 -7.51 8.40
N ALA A 61 22.95 -6.69 8.44
CA ALA A 61 22.83 -5.30 8.83
C ALA A 61 21.96 -4.54 7.82
N SER A 62 22.07 -4.85 6.53
CA SER A 62 21.19 -4.27 5.50
C SER A 62 19.72 -4.65 5.70
N VAL A 63 19.43 -5.89 6.12
CA VAL A 63 18.07 -6.35 6.41
C VAL A 63 17.52 -5.67 7.67
N GLN A 64 18.32 -5.56 8.72
CA GLN A 64 17.97 -4.86 9.96
C GLN A 64 17.66 -3.38 9.70
N ARG A 65 18.54 -2.69 8.97
CA ARG A 65 18.35 -1.29 8.56
C ARG A 65 17.09 -1.13 7.69
N ALA A 66 16.84 -2.05 6.75
CA ALA A 66 15.62 -2.02 5.94
C ALA A 66 14.35 -2.18 6.80
N ALA A 67 14.37 -3.07 7.80
CA ALA A 67 13.26 -3.22 8.75
C ALA A 67 13.02 -1.93 9.56
N GLN A 68 14.08 -1.27 10.02
CA GLN A 68 13.98 0.02 10.72
C GLN A 68 13.37 1.13 9.84
N LEU A 69 13.63 1.08 8.53
CA LEU A 69 13.03 1.98 7.54
C LEU A 69 11.58 1.58 7.16
N GLY A 70 11.00 0.56 7.80
CA GLY A 70 9.63 0.11 7.58
C GLY A 70 9.45 -0.84 6.40
N VAL A 71 10.53 -1.37 5.81
CA VAL A 71 10.43 -2.42 4.79
C VAL A 71 9.92 -3.69 5.46
N GLN A 72 8.82 -4.21 4.95
CA GLN A 72 8.21 -5.45 5.41
C GLN A 72 7.96 -6.37 4.22
N LEU A 73 8.16 -7.66 4.44
CA LEU A 73 7.94 -8.72 3.49
C LEU A 73 6.90 -9.70 4.07
N ASP A 74 5.71 -9.69 3.49
CA ASP A 74 4.60 -10.58 3.81
C ASP A 74 4.84 -11.97 3.23
N VAL A 75 5.10 -12.91 4.13
CA VAL A 75 5.44 -14.29 3.78
C VAL A 75 4.37 -14.95 2.89
N ASN A 76 3.11 -14.60 3.12
CA ASN A 76 1.96 -15.24 2.50
C ASN A 76 1.51 -14.53 1.22
N ARG A 77 2.09 -13.38 0.85
CA ARG A 77 1.55 -12.52 -0.21
C ARG A 77 2.58 -11.90 -1.13
N ASP A 78 3.81 -11.72 -0.67
CA ASP A 78 4.79 -11.00 -1.47
C ASP A 78 5.27 -11.82 -2.67
N PRO A 79 5.46 -11.18 -3.83
CA PRO A 79 5.86 -11.84 -5.07
C PRO A 79 7.33 -12.24 -5.04
N ALA A 80 7.72 -13.12 -5.97
CA ALA A 80 9.11 -13.58 -6.11
C ALA A 80 10.15 -12.45 -6.10
N SER A 81 9.84 -11.31 -6.71
CA SER A 81 10.77 -10.17 -6.77
C SER A 81 11.17 -9.63 -5.40
N GLN A 82 10.27 -9.66 -4.41
CA GLN A 82 10.57 -9.23 -3.04
C GLN A 82 11.50 -10.23 -2.35
N TRP A 83 11.21 -11.52 -2.49
CA TRP A 83 12.03 -12.59 -1.90
C TRP A 83 13.45 -12.63 -2.44
N ARG A 84 13.65 -12.33 -3.73
CA ARG A 84 14.99 -12.28 -4.36
C ARG A 84 15.93 -11.25 -3.75
N ARG A 85 15.41 -10.28 -2.99
CA ARG A 85 16.21 -9.26 -2.32
C ARG A 85 16.93 -9.81 -1.09
N LEU A 86 16.44 -10.90 -0.51
CA LEU A 86 16.98 -11.43 0.74
C LEU A 86 18.30 -12.17 0.52
N PRO A 87 19.23 -12.08 1.49
CA PRO A 87 20.54 -12.71 1.39
C PRO A 87 20.40 -14.23 1.40
N GLY A 88 21.07 -14.90 0.45
CA GLY A 88 21.07 -16.37 0.35
C GLY A 88 19.74 -16.98 -0.12
N MET A 89 18.76 -16.17 -0.57
CA MET A 89 17.49 -16.68 -1.06
C MET A 89 17.68 -17.45 -2.39
N ARG A 90 17.19 -18.69 -2.42
CA ARG A 90 17.29 -19.58 -3.59
C ARG A 90 15.96 -19.68 -4.32
N TRP A 91 16.04 -19.85 -5.64
CA TRP A 91 14.87 -19.99 -6.51
C TRP A 91 13.90 -21.10 -6.09
N GLN A 92 14.41 -22.26 -5.69
CA GLN A 92 13.60 -23.38 -5.20
C GLN A 92 12.66 -22.99 -4.03
N TRP A 93 13.14 -22.16 -3.09
CA TRP A 93 12.34 -21.72 -1.95
C TRP A 93 11.30 -20.68 -2.35
N ILE A 94 11.65 -19.82 -3.31
CA ILE A 94 10.72 -18.85 -3.90
C ILE A 94 9.58 -19.59 -4.61
N ASP A 95 9.90 -20.60 -5.41
CA ASP A 95 8.90 -21.39 -6.12
C ASP A 95 8.00 -22.17 -5.15
N GLN A 96 8.58 -22.76 -4.11
CA GLN A 96 7.81 -23.41 -3.03
C GLN A 96 6.89 -22.43 -2.31
N LEU A 97 7.37 -21.23 -1.95
CA LEU A 97 6.55 -20.18 -1.34
C LEU A 97 5.38 -19.78 -2.24
N LEU A 98 5.66 -19.49 -3.52
CA LEU A 98 4.60 -19.14 -4.48
C LEU A 98 3.60 -20.28 -4.69
N GLN A 99 4.06 -21.54 -4.66
CA GLN A 99 3.19 -22.70 -4.74
C GLN A 99 2.28 -22.81 -3.51
N LEU A 100 2.82 -22.64 -2.29
CA LEU A 100 2.04 -22.62 -1.05
C LEU A 100 0.99 -21.50 -1.06
N GLN A 101 1.37 -20.31 -1.53
CA GLN A 101 0.46 -19.18 -1.70
C GLN A 101 -0.67 -19.49 -2.70
N ARG A 102 -0.37 -20.14 -3.83
CA ARG A 102 -1.39 -20.57 -4.81
C ARG A 102 -2.34 -21.62 -4.26
N GLN A 103 -1.82 -22.53 -3.42
CA GLN A 103 -2.61 -23.54 -2.72
C GLN A 103 -3.44 -22.95 -1.57
N GLY A 104 -3.28 -21.65 -1.26
CA GLY A 104 -3.96 -20.99 -0.15
C GLY A 104 -3.49 -21.47 1.21
N THR A 105 -2.30 -22.08 1.28
CA THR A 105 -1.72 -22.52 2.55
C THR A 105 -0.97 -21.34 3.18
N HIS A 106 -1.28 -21.07 4.43
CA HIS A 106 -0.70 -19.96 5.18
C HIS A 106 0.40 -20.43 6.11
N ILE A 107 1.43 -19.60 6.23
CA ILE A 107 2.50 -19.74 7.19
C ILE A 107 2.24 -18.71 8.29
N HIS A 108 2.21 -19.16 9.54
CA HIS A 108 1.84 -18.34 10.69
C HIS A 108 3.05 -17.87 11.50
N ASP A 109 4.13 -18.64 11.49
CA ASP A 109 5.33 -18.34 12.26
C ASP A 109 6.62 -18.79 11.54
N LEU A 110 7.75 -18.40 12.13
CA LEU A 110 9.08 -18.72 11.60
C LEU A 110 9.39 -20.23 11.65
N ALA A 111 8.88 -20.95 12.65
CA ALA A 111 9.12 -22.38 12.81
C ALA A 111 8.39 -23.20 11.74
N GLU A 112 7.19 -22.76 11.34
CA GLU A 112 6.44 -23.32 10.22
C GLU A 112 7.13 -23.01 8.89
N LEU A 113 7.64 -21.78 8.72
CA LEU A 113 8.43 -21.41 7.54
C LEU A 113 9.65 -22.32 7.38
N GLU A 114 10.37 -22.57 8.48
CA GLU A 114 11.52 -23.48 8.54
C GLU A 114 11.13 -24.89 8.09
N LYS A 115 10.10 -25.47 8.72
CA LYS A 115 9.64 -26.84 8.44
C LYS A 115 9.18 -27.01 6.99
N ARG A 116 8.53 -26.00 6.42
CA ARG A 116 7.95 -26.08 5.08
C ARG A 116 8.98 -25.89 3.97
N LEU A 117 9.93 -24.97 4.15
CA LEU A 117 10.94 -24.67 3.14
C LEU A 117 12.26 -25.42 3.34
N GLY A 118 12.48 -26.03 4.52
CA GLY A 118 13.74 -26.66 4.88
C GLY A 118 14.90 -25.66 4.86
N VAL A 119 14.64 -24.40 5.22
CA VAL A 119 15.65 -23.32 5.21
C VAL A 119 16.51 -23.44 6.47
N PRO A 120 17.85 -23.29 6.37
CA PRO A 120 18.72 -23.25 7.55
C PRO A 120 18.30 -22.17 8.56
N PRO A 121 18.32 -22.46 9.87
CA PRO A 121 17.89 -21.52 10.90
C PRO A 121 18.75 -20.25 10.94
N THR A 122 19.99 -20.30 10.48
CA THR A 122 20.87 -19.13 10.30
C THR A 122 20.32 -18.14 9.27
N LEU A 123 19.80 -18.61 8.13
CA LEU A 123 19.20 -17.73 7.11
C LEU A 123 17.87 -17.14 7.59
N LEU A 124 17.09 -17.92 8.34
CA LEU A 124 15.83 -17.42 8.91
C LEU A 124 16.05 -16.29 9.91
N ARG A 125 17.10 -16.36 10.74
CA ARG A 125 17.48 -15.25 11.63
C ARG A 125 17.84 -13.99 10.85
N LEU A 126 18.57 -14.14 9.73
CA LEU A 126 18.93 -13.01 8.87
C LEU A 126 17.69 -12.33 8.29
N TRP A 127 16.66 -13.09 7.92
CA TRP A 127 15.46 -12.54 7.29
C TRP A 127 14.42 -12.03 8.29
N GLN A 128 14.40 -12.60 9.50
CA GLN A 128 13.41 -12.33 10.56
C GLN A 128 13.00 -10.85 10.71
N PRO A 129 13.91 -9.85 10.68
CA PRO A 129 13.55 -8.46 10.94
C PRO A 129 12.55 -7.88 9.94
N VAL A 130 12.55 -8.35 8.69
CA VAL A 130 11.65 -7.85 7.64
C VAL A 130 10.45 -8.76 7.41
N LEU A 131 10.43 -9.98 7.95
CA LEU A 131 9.34 -10.93 7.71
C LEU A 131 8.10 -10.56 8.53
N VAL A 132 6.95 -10.52 7.87
CA VAL A 132 5.65 -10.40 8.52
C VAL A 132 4.73 -11.54 8.12
N PHE A 133 4.04 -12.11 9.10
CA PHE A 133 3.10 -13.21 8.91
C PHE A 133 1.68 -12.67 9.07
N ARG A 134 1.06 -12.27 7.96
CA ARG A 134 -0.31 -11.73 7.99
C ARG A 134 -1.32 -12.82 7.62
N PRO A 135 -2.41 -12.98 8.39
CA PRO A 135 -3.51 -13.85 8.01
C PRO A 135 -4.24 -13.29 6.78
N ARG A 136 -4.81 -14.18 5.95
CA ARG A 136 -5.60 -13.79 4.77
C ARG A 136 -6.85 -13.04 5.20
N GLY A 137 -6.80 -11.71 5.13
CA GLY A 137 -7.93 -10.86 5.49
C GLY A 137 -7.55 -9.61 6.25
N ASP A 138 -6.31 -9.52 6.74
CA ASP A 138 -5.82 -8.42 7.58
C ASP A 138 -5.32 -7.21 6.77
N ARG A 139 -6.16 -6.76 5.82
CA ARG A 139 -6.26 -5.32 5.58
C ARG A 139 -7.40 -4.86 6.48
N PRO A 140 -7.41 -3.60 6.98
CA PRO A 140 -8.67 -3.00 7.36
C PRO A 140 -9.61 -3.18 6.16
N ARG A 141 -10.58 -4.09 6.29
CA ARG A 141 -11.70 -4.17 5.36
C ARG A 141 -12.45 -2.89 5.64
N LEU A 142 -12.10 -1.83 4.90
CA LEU A 142 -13.00 -0.70 4.77
C LEU A 142 -14.36 -1.31 4.45
N PRO A 143 -15.42 -1.00 5.21
CA PRO A 143 -16.74 -1.53 4.93
C PRO A 143 -17.03 -1.33 3.44
N PRO A 144 -17.59 -2.33 2.74
CA PRO A 144 -17.81 -2.22 1.30
C PRO A 144 -18.62 -0.95 1.04
N LEU A 145 -17.99 0.00 0.34
CA LEU A 145 -18.65 1.25 -0.03
C LEU A 145 -19.88 0.92 -0.87
N VAL A 146 -21.01 1.55 -0.56
CA VAL A 146 -22.26 1.40 -1.30
C VAL A 146 -22.11 2.10 -2.66
N ASP A 147 -22.33 1.37 -3.76
CA ASP A 147 -22.36 1.98 -5.11
C ASP A 147 -23.60 2.86 -5.23
N VAL A 148 -23.43 4.17 -5.28
CA VAL A 148 -24.56 5.12 -5.39
C VAL A 148 -25.39 4.88 -6.64
N ASN A 149 -24.75 4.49 -7.74
CA ASN A 149 -25.43 4.31 -9.02
C ASN A 149 -26.19 2.97 -9.09
N GLY A 150 -25.72 1.96 -8.37
CA GLY A 150 -26.31 0.61 -8.34
C GLY A 150 -27.20 0.31 -7.12
N ALA A 151 -27.08 1.07 -6.04
CA ALA A 151 -27.74 0.77 -4.77
C ALA A 151 -29.27 0.93 -4.84
N GLY A 152 -29.97 0.02 -4.16
CA GLY A 152 -31.41 0.12 -3.91
C GLY A 152 -31.73 1.14 -2.82
N ARG A 153 -33.00 1.56 -2.74
CA ARG A 153 -33.50 2.53 -1.72
C ARG A 153 -33.14 2.09 -0.30
N GLN A 154 -33.35 0.81 0.03
CA GLN A 154 -33.05 0.26 1.35
C GLN A 154 -31.57 0.36 1.74
N GLN A 155 -30.66 0.17 0.78
CA GLN A 155 -29.22 0.29 1.00
C GLN A 155 -28.80 1.75 1.23
N LEU A 156 -29.41 2.68 0.50
CA LEU A 156 -29.16 4.12 0.65
C LEU A 156 -29.74 4.69 1.95
N SER A 157 -30.89 4.18 2.41
CA SER A 157 -31.50 4.55 3.69
C SER A 157 -30.70 4.07 4.91
N GLY A 158 -29.81 3.09 4.74
CA GLY A 158 -28.90 2.63 5.80
C GLY A 158 -27.63 3.48 5.96
N LEU A 159 -27.41 4.48 5.10
CA LEU A 159 -26.24 5.35 5.15
C LEU A 159 -26.37 6.41 6.24
N SER A 160 -25.34 6.54 7.07
CA SER A 160 -25.29 7.59 8.08
C SER A 160 -25.08 8.94 7.40
N GLY A 161 -25.96 9.91 7.65
CA GLY A 161 -25.90 11.26 7.07
C GLY A 161 -26.89 11.53 5.94
N LEU A 162 -27.62 10.53 5.43
CA LEU A 162 -28.72 10.74 4.49
C LEU A 162 -30.07 10.54 5.16
N ASN A 163 -30.92 11.56 5.07
CA ASN A 163 -32.33 11.48 5.45
C ASN A 163 -33.18 10.97 4.27
N GLU A 164 -34.40 10.53 4.54
CA GLU A 164 -35.29 9.96 3.51
C GLU A 164 -35.56 10.93 2.33
N VAL A 165 -35.62 12.23 2.60
CA VAL A 165 -35.75 13.28 1.57
C VAL A 165 -34.52 13.33 0.65
N GLN A 166 -33.32 13.17 1.21
CA GLN A 166 -32.07 13.17 0.44
C GLN A 166 -31.92 11.87 -0.36
N VAL A 167 -32.34 10.72 0.20
CA VAL A 167 -32.39 9.44 -0.53
C VAL A 167 -33.38 9.52 -1.71
N ALA A 168 -34.55 10.12 -1.51
CA ALA A 168 -35.51 10.34 -2.59
C ALA A 168 -34.98 11.28 -3.68
N SER A 169 -34.27 12.34 -3.28
CA SER A 169 -33.63 13.29 -4.20
C SER A 169 -32.50 12.63 -4.99
N LEU A 170 -31.67 11.80 -4.34
CA LEU A 170 -30.62 11.01 -4.97
C LEU A 170 -31.19 10.05 -6.02
N LEU A 171 -32.25 9.31 -5.69
CA LEU A 171 -32.90 8.40 -6.64
C LEU A 171 -33.54 9.13 -7.82
N ARG A 172 -34.03 10.36 -7.61
CA ARG A 172 -34.56 11.22 -8.67
C ARG A 172 -33.46 11.76 -9.58
N GLU A 173 -32.35 12.26 -9.01
CA GLU A 173 -31.21 12.74 -9.79
C GLU A 173 -30.51 11.62 -10.56
N ARG A 174 -30.49 10.41 -10.00
CA ARG A 174 -30.01 9.21 -10.71
C ARG A 174 -30.79 8.92 -11.99
N GLN A 175 -32.08 9.25 -12.04
CA GLN A 175 -32.90 9.10 -13.26
C GLN A 175 -32.48 10.07 -14.36
N ARG A 176 -31.90 11.23 -13.99
CA ARG A 176 -31.39 12.23 -14.95
C ARG A 176 -30.01 11.85 -15.52
N GLY A 177 -29.27 11.00 -14.82
CA GLY A 177 -27.98 10.49 -15.26
C GLY A 177 -27.18 9.93 -14.08
N ARG A 178 -26.22 9.06 -14.39
CA ARG A 178 -25.32 8.50 -13.37
C ARG A 178 -24.45 9.61 -12.76
N PHE A 179 -24.09 9.44 -11.49
CA PHE A 179 -23.11 10.30 -10.83
C PHE A 179 -21.70 9.87 -11.25
N CYS A 180 -20.91 10.82 -11.75
CA CYS A 180 -19.55 10.56 -12.24
C CYS A 180 -18.49 10.67 -11.15
N SER A 181 -18.73 11.47 -10.11
CA SER A 181 -17.79 11.68 -9.00
C SER A 181 -18.53 12.08 -7.71
N MET A 182 -17.81 12.07 -6.58
CA MET A 182 -18.37 12.58 -5.32
C MET A 182 -18.66 14.08 -5.37
N ALA A 183 -17.87 14.85 -6.15
CA ALA A 183 -18.14 16.27 -6.38
C ALA A 183 -19.43 16.47 -7.18
N ASP A 184 -19.65 15.69 -8.25
CA ASP A 184 -20.90 15.72 -9.04
C ASP A 184 -22.12 15.34 -8.19
N LEU A 185 -21.96 14.37 -7.28
CA LEU A 185 -22.99 14.02 -6.30
C LEU A 185 -23.28 15.17 -5.33
N GLN A 186 -22.22 15.80 -4.78
CA GLN A 186 -22.34 16.91 -3.86
C GLN A 186 -23.04 18.11 -4.52
N ASP A 187 -22.64 18.46 -5.74
CA ASP A 187 -23.17 19.61 -6.48
C ASP A 187 -24.65 19.40 -6.86
N ARG A 188 -25.02 18.23 -7.36
CA ARG A 188 -26.41 17.94 -7.78
C ARG A 188 -27.36 17.85 -6.60
N LEU A 189 -26.93 17.25 -5.50
CA LEU A 189 -27.76 17.09 -4.30
C LEU A 189 -27.61 18.26 -3.32
N ARG A 190 -26.74 19.23 -3.61
CA ARG A 190 -26.39 20.38 -2.76
C ARG A 190 -26.11 19.95 -1.32
N LEU A 191 -25.33 18.88 -1.17
CA LEU A 191 -25.03 18.32 0.15
C LEU A 191 -23.98 19.17 0.88
N PRO A 192 -24.15 19.42 2.20
CA PRO A 192 -23.12 20.07 3.01
C PRO A 192 -21.82 19.25 3.06
N ASP A 193 -20.68 19.92 3.19
CA ASP A 193 -19.37 19.25 3.32
C ASP A 193 -19.31 18.28 4.51
N SER A 194 -19.99 18.62 5.61
CA SER A 194 -20.07 17.77 6.80
C SER A 194 -20.77 16.45 6.52
N VAL A 195 -21.81 16.45 5.68
CA VAL A 195 -22.51 15.24 5.26
C VAL A 195 -21.65 14.46 4.26
N MET A 196 -21.01 15.16 3.33
CA MET A 196 -20.11 14.52 2.36
C MET A 196 -18.90 13.84 3.00
N ALA A 197 -18.34 14.41 4.08
CA ALA A 197 -17.25 13.80 4.83
C ALA A 197 -17.66 12.45 5.45
N VAL A 198 -18.89 12.36 5.97
CA VAL A 198 -19.45 11.12 6.52
C VAL A 198 -19.74 10.10 5.42
N LEU A 199 -20.23 10.56 4.26
CA LEU A 199 -20.56 9.70 3.12
C LEU A 199 -19.31 9.19 2.37
N ALA A 200 -18.23 9.96 2.30
CA ALA A 200 -16.99 9.56 1.63
C ALA A 200 -16.39 8.24 2.18
N GLY A 201 -16.69 7.90 3.43
CA GLY A 201 -16.31 6.62 4.05
C GLY A 201 -17.31 5.47 3.86
N GLN A 202 -18.47 5.71 3.24
CA GLN A 202 -19.57 4.75 3.13
C GLN A 202 -20.08 4.51 1.70
N LEU A 203 -19.82 5.40 0.74
CA LEU A 203 -20.30 5.28 -0.64
C LEU A 203 -19.22 5.51 -1.71
N HIS A 204 -19.49 5.07 -2.94
CA HIS A 204 -18.68 5.39 -4.12
C HIS A 204 -19.56 5.58 -5.38
N CYS A 205 -19.07 6.37 -6.35
CA CYS A 205 -19.80 6.67 -7.60
C CYS A 205 -19.42 5.75 -8.78
N GLY A 206 -19.06 4.50 -8.52
CA GLY A 206 -18.87 3.48 -9.56
C GLY A 206 -17.67 3.62 -10.52
N ARG A 207 -16.92 4.72 -10.53
CA ARG A 207 -15.59 4.87 -11.17
C ARG A 207 -14.91 6.12 -10.60
N GLY A 208 -13.96 5.96 -9.68
CA GLY A 208 -13.02 7.03 -9.38
C GLY A 208 -12.15 7.32 -10.62
N PRO A 209 -11.50 8.49 -10.72
CA PRO A 209 -10.48 8.70 -11.73
C PRO A 209 -9.49 7.54 -11.62
N VAL A 210 -9.36 6.77 -12.71
CA VAL A 210 -8.27 5.81 -12.84
C VAL A 210 -7.00 6.63 -12.65
N PRO A 211 -6.15 6.32 -11.65
CA PRO A 211 -4.81 6.89 -11.62
C PRO A 211 -4.21 6.65 -13.02
N PRO A 212 -3.64 7.66 -13.69
CA PRO A 212 -2.86 7.36 -14.87
C PRO A 212 -1.80 6.34 -14.42
N ASP A 213 -1.68 5.23 -15.15
CA ASP A 213 -0.80 4.09 -14.89
C ASP A 213 -1.36 2.94 -14.05
N LEU A 214 -2.33 2.21 -14.63
CA LEU A 214 -2.29 0.75 -14.60
C LEU A 214 -2.61 0.19 -16.00
N PRO A 215 -1.75 -0.66 -16.58
CA PRO A 215 -2.01 -1.27 -17.89
C PRO A 215 -3.23 -2.19 -17.81
N ARG A 216 -4.24 -1.86 -18.61
CA ARG A 216 -5.47 -2.63 -18.78
C ARG A 216 -5.16 -3.99 -19.41
N ARG A 217 -4.88 -5.02 -18.62
CA ARG A 217 -4.99 -6.41 -19.10
C ARG A 217 -6.40 -6.94 -18.83
N ALA A 218 -7.17 -6.89 -19.90
CA ALA A 218 -8.34 -7.68 -20.27
C ALA A 218 -8.86 -8.69 -19.22
N PHE A 219 -9.89 -8.29 -18.49
CA PHE A 219 -10.94 -9.24 -18.08
C PHE A 219 -12.02 -9.25 -19.17
N ASN A 220 -11.75 -9.96 -20.26
CA ASN A 220 -12.80 -10.45 -21.14
C ASN A 220 -13.21 -11.83 -20.63
N LEU A 221 -14.26 -11.87 -19.82
CA LEU A 221 -15.13 -13.03 -19.75
C LEU A 221 -16.51 -12.52 -20.11
N ASN A 222 -16.79 -12.49 -21.40
CA ASN A 222 -18.15 -12.28 -21.88
C ASN A 222 -18.92 -13.61 -21.69
N PRO A 223 -20.18 -13.55 -21.22
CA PRO A 223 -21.04 -14.69 -20.96
C PRO A 223 -21.88 -15.05 -22.20
N SER A 224 -22.30 -16.31 -22.30
CA SER A 224 -23.46 -16.85 -23.05
C SER A 224 -23.27 -18.37 -23.12
N VAL A 225 -23.94 -19.22 -22.34
CA VAL A 225 -25.37 -19.63 -22.47
C VAL A 225 -25.77 -19.84 -23.93
N LEU A 226 -26.00 -21.11 -24.31
CA LEU A 226 -27.15 -21.61 -25.07
C LEU A 226 -27.19 -23.16 -25.00
N PRO A 227 -28.33 -23.83 -25.30
CA PRO A 227 -28.86 -24.91 -24.49
C PRO A 227 -29.05 -26.26 -25.22
N VAL A 228 -29.67 -27.17 -24.48
CA VAL A 228 -30.23 -28.51 -24.73
C VAL A 228 -30.89 -28.81 -26.10
N SER A 229 -30.68 -30.06 -26.54
CA SER A 229 -31.52 -30.99 -27.35
C SER A 229 -31.46 -31.07 -28.89
N ALA A 230 -31.07 -32.28 -29.32
CA ALA A 230 -31.77 -33.23 -30.22
C ALA A 230 -32.15 -32.84 -31.67
N LYS A 231 -31.59 -33.58 -32.66
CA LYS A 231 -32.34 -34.47 -33.56
C LYS A 231 -31.44 -35.25 -34.55
N MET A 232 -31.87 -36.49 -34.80
CA MET A 232 -31.55 -37.48 -35.85
C MET A 232 -30.24 -38.26 -35.71
#